data_AF-A0A2R7K439-F1
#
_entry.id   AF-A0A2R7K439-F1
#
_cell.length_a   1.000
_cell.length_b   1.000
_cell.length_c   1.000
_cell.angle_alpha   90.00
_cell.angle_beta   90.00
_cell.angle_gamma   90.00
#
_symmetry.space_group_name_H-M   'P 1'
#
loop_
_entity.id
_entity.type
_entity.pdbx_description
1 polymer ?
#
loop_
_entity_poly.entity_id
_entity_poly.type
_entity_poly.pdbx_seq_one_letter_code
_entity_poly.pdbx_strand_id
1 'polypeptide(L)'
;MTLSRGALITSWVLEVLLHRDHILYLKWDNPPETKYCDPEDRMNLIFYSSDKEQYLTFENTAERSAREVTLQMNKNFAGGTVNGWMHYVNKEGTLVSTSVYLGQNIF
;
A
#
# COMPACT_ATOMS: atom_id res chain seq x y z
N MET A 1 1.16 -12.30 7.84
CA MET A 1 0.66 -11.55 6.66
C MET A 1 -0.20 -12.48 5.82
N THR A 2 -1.48 -12.16 5.64
CA THR A 2 -2.45 -13.00 4.92
C THR A 2 -2.65 -12.45 3.51
N LEU A 3 -2.26 -13.20 2.48
CA LEU A 3 -2.51 -12.90 1.08
C LEU A 3 -3.75 -13.71 0.64
N SER A 4 -4.90 -13.06 0.44
CA SER A 4 -6.14 -13.73 0.02
C SER A 4 -6.80 -12.96 -1.12
N ARG A 5 -7.60 -13.64 -1.96
CA ARG A 5 -8.57 -12.98 -2.86
C ARG A 5 -9.61 -12.32 -1.98
N GLY A 6 -9.34 -11.09 -1.61
CA GLY A 6 -10.04 -10.37 -0.58
C GLY A 6 -11.51 -10.12 -0.89
N ALA A 7 -12.35 -10.14 0.16
CA ALA A 7 -13.75 -9.73 0.08
C ALA A 7 -13.90 -8.20 0.01
N LEU A 8 -12.88 -7.45 0.44
CA LEU A 8 -12.87 -5.99 0.38
C LEU A 8 -12.57 -5.49 -1.03
N ILE A 9 -13.22 -4.40 -1.42
CA ILE A 9 -13.03 -3.74 -2.70
C ILE A 9 -11.73 -2.93 -2.65
N THR A 10 -10.96 -2.94 -3.73
CA THR A 10 -9.73 -2.16 -3.87
C THR A 10 -10.02 -0.69 -4.17
N SER A 11 -9.11 0.19 -3.76
CA SER A 11 -9.10 1.60 -4.17
C SER A 11 -8.41 1.79 -5.53
N TRP A 12 -8.67 2.92 -6.18
CA TRP A 12 -7.98 3.35 -7.37
C TRP A 12 -6.77 4.19 -6.97
N VAL A 13 -5.58 3.71 -7.30
CA VAL A 13 -4.35 4.46 -7.05
C VAL A 13 -4.26 5.58 -8.07
N LEU A 14 -4.17 6.81 -7.59
CA LEU A 14 -4.11 8.01 -8.42
C LEU A 14 -2.66 8.45 -8.64
N GLU A 15 -1.85 8.44 -7.58
CA GLU A 15 -0.49 8.95 -7.60
C GLU A 15 0.43 8.07 -6.74
N VAL A 16 1.61 7.75 -7.27
CA VAL A 16 2.71 7.11 -6.55
C VAL A 16 3.94 7.95 -6.85
N LEU A 17 4.35 8.80 -5.92
CA LEU A 17 5.44 9.74 -6.11
C LEU A 17 6.56 9.47 -5.12
N LEU A 18 7.75 9.18 -5.64
CA LEU A 18 8.96 9.14 -4.84
C LEU A 18 9.59 10.54 -4.79
N HIS A 19 9.64 11.10 -3.59
CA HIS A 19 10.31 12.35 -3.31
C HIS A 19 11.78 12.11 -2.94
N ARG A 20 12.56 13.19 -2.88
CA ARG A 20 13.92 13.17 -2.33
C ARG A 20 13.88 12.63 -0.88
N ASP A 21 15.02 12.11 -0.42
CA ASP A 21 15.17 11.50 0.91
C ASP A 21 14.38 10.20 1.14
N HIS A 22 14.03 9.49 0.05
CA HIS A 22 13.30 8.21 0.07
C HIS A 22 11.92 8.32 0.71
N ILE A 23 11.24 9.44 0.47
CA ILE A 23 9.87 9.66 0.93
C ILE A 23 8.90 9.23 -0.17
N LEU A 24 8.08 8.21 0.10
CA LEU A 24 7.02 7.78 -0.79
C LEU A 24 5.71 8.51 -0.44
N TYR A 25 5.15 9.23 -1.40
CA TYR A 25 3.80 9.76 -1.34
C TYR A 25 2.88 8.87 -2.18
N LEU A 26 1.76 8.46 -1.59
CA LEU A 26 0.73 7.66 -2.23
C LEU A 26 -0.60 8.37 -2.07
N LYS A 27 -1.37 8.43 -3.15
CA LYS A 27 -2.73 8.97 -3.16
C LYS A 27 -3.68 8.02 -3.88
N TRP A 28 -4.88 7.88 -3.34
CA TRP A 28 -5.90 7.00 -3.88
C TRP A 28 -7.30 7.63 -3.79
N ASP A 29 -8.22 7.07 -4.56
CA ASP A 29 -9.65 7.30 -4.41
C ASP A 29 -10.39 5.98 -4.21
N ASN A 30 -11.56 6.06 -3.60
CA ASN A 30 -12.33 4.90 -3.20
C ASN A 30 -13.59 4.76 -4.07
N PRO A 31 -14.02 3.52 -4.34
CA PRO A 31 -15.40 3.29 -4.79
C PRO A 31 -16.40 3.75 -3.70
N PRO A 32 -17.70 3.83 -4.02
CA PRO A 32 -18.73 4.16 -3.03
C PRO A 32 -18.64 3.28 -1.78
N GLU A 33 -18.94 3.88 -0.64
CA GLU A 33 -18.89 3.21 0.66
C GLU A 33 -19.86 2.01 0.70
N THR A 34 -19.36 0.88 1.18
CA THR A 34 -20.14 -0.34 1.39
C THR A 34 -19.53 -1.11 2.57
N LYS A 35 -20.20 -2.17 3.03
CA LYS A 35 -19.62 -3.11 4.01
C LYS A 35 -18.31 -3.81 3.57
N TYR A 36 -17.91 -3.64 2.31
CA TYR A 36 -16.66 -4.17 1.74
C TYR A 36 -15.68 -3.04 1.34
N CYS A 37 -16.03 -1.79 1.63
CA CYS A 37 -15.23 -0.60 1.37
C CYS A 37 -15.52 0.39 2.51
N ASP A 38 -15.13 0.00 3.71
CA ASP A 38 -15.38 0.77 4.93
C ASP A 38 -14.32 1.88 5.06
N PRO A 39 -14.68 3.12 5.45
CA PRO A 39 -13.73 4.21 5.63
C PRO A 39 -12.62 3.88 6.64
N GLU A 40 -12.89 3.02 7.63
CA GLU A 40 -11.94 2.60 8.66
C GLU A 40 -11.08 1.38 8.25
N ASP A 41 -11.29 0.81 7.06
CA ASP A 41 -10.39 -0.21 6.51
C ASP A 41 -8.95 0.34 6.49
N ARG A 42 -7.98 -0.46 6.91
CA ARG A 42 -6.59 -0.02 7.07
C ARG A 42 -5.73 -0.51 5.93
N MET A 43 -4.97 0.41 5.35
CA MET A 43 -4.05 0.13 4.27
C MET A 43 -2.79 -0.56 4.79
N ASN A 44 -2.39 -1.60 4.08
CA ASN A 44 -1.09 -2.25 4.19
C ASN A 44 -0.33 -2.12 2.88
N LEU A 45 0.97 -1.95 2.98
CA LEU A 45 1.87 -1.81 1.84
C LEU A 45 3.00 -2.82 1.95
N ILE A 46 3.36 -3.40 0.81
CA ILE A 46 4.46 -4.34 0.68
C ILE A 46 5.34 -3.83 -0.44
N PHE A 47 6.63 -3.73 -0.17
CA PHE A 47 7.65 -3.36 -1.14
C PHE A 47 8.67 -4.49 -1.23
N TYR A 48 9.03 -4.87 -2.45
CA TYR A 48 10.06 -5.87 -2.71
C TYR A 48 11.17 -5.28 -3.56
N SER A 49 12.40 -5.34 -3.07
CA SER A 49 13.58 -5.04 -3.88
C SER A 49 14.12 -6.31 -4.50
N SER A 50 14.15 -6.38 -5.82
CA SER A 50 14.76 -7.50 -6.55
C SER A 50 16.27 -7.52 -6.39
N ASP A 51 16.90 -6.35 -6.33
CA ASP A 51 18.36 -6.23 -6.27
C ASP A 51 18.93 -6.68 -4.92
N LYS A 52 18.12 -6.56 -3.86
CA LYS A 52 18.51 -6.89 -2.48
C LYS A 52 17.79 -8.12 -1.95
N GLU A 53 16.87 -8.68 -2.74
CA GLU A 53 16.01 -9.81 -2.37
C GLU A 53 15.30 -9.61 -1.02
N GLN A 54 14.87 -8.38 -0.73
CA GLN A 54 14.33 -7.99 0.57
C GLN A 54 12.92 -7.40 0.45
N TYR A 55 12.12 -7.64 1.48
CA TYR A 55 10.81 -7.04 1.65
C TYR A 55 10.83 -5.92 2.70
N LEU A 56 10.05 -4.88 2.44
CA LEU A 56 9.69 -3.85 3.40
C LEU A 56 8.16 -3.78 3.46
N THR A 57 7.61 -3.97 4.65
CA THR A 57 6.16 -3.98 4.87
C THR A 57 5.76 -2.86 5.81
N PHE A 58 4.70 -2.13 5.46
CA PHE A 58 4.03 -1.20 6.34
C PHE A 58 2.62 -1.73 6.60
N GLU A 59 2.30 -1.94 7.87
CA GLU A 59 0.98 -2.42 8.29
C GLU A 59 0.18 -1.28 8.91
N ASN A 60 -1.13 -1.26 8.68
CA ASN A 60 -2.06 -0.29 9.25
C ASN A 60 -1.65 1.16 9.02
N THR A 61 -1.16 1.44 7.82
CA THR A 61 -0.40 2.65 7.47
C THR A 61 -1.27 3.90 7.39
N ALA A 62 -2.51 3.75 6.92
CA ALA A 62 -3.52 4.79 6.93
C ALA A 62 -4.90 4.13 6.90
N GLU A 63 -5.92 4.84 7.41
CA GLU A 63 -7.31 4.50 7.13
C GLU A 63 -7.63 4.78 5.67
N ARG A 64 -8.55 4.00 5.10
CA ARG A 64 -9.01 4.14 3.71
C ARG A 64 -9.58 5.53 3.45
N SER A 65 -10.22 6.12 4.46
CA SER A 65 -10.77 7.47 4.47
C SER A 65 -9.73 8.57 4.27
N ALA A 66 -8.45 8.33 4.60
CA ALA A 66 -7.40 9.33 4.55
C ALA A 66 -7.06 9.76 3.11
N ARG A 67 -7.22 8.86 2.12
CA ARG A 67 -6.98 9.08 0.68
C ARG A 67 -5.56 9.45 0.27
N GLU A 68 -4.67 9.70 1.22
CA GLU A 68 -3.25 9.89 0.98
C GLU A 68 -2.41 9.43 2.17
N VAL A 69 -1.15 9.09 1.90
CA VAL A 69 -0.15 8.84 2.94
C VAL A 69 1.25 9.21 2.46
N THR A 70 2.08 9.59 3.42
CA THR A 70 3.51 9.80 3.22
C THR A 70 4.30 8.81 4.07
N LEU A 71 5.28 8.13 3.47
CA LEU A 71 6.04 7.08 4.10
C LEU A 71 7.53 7.28 3.94
N GLN A 72 8.26 7.11 5.03
CA GLN A 72 9.71 7.05 4.99
C GLN A 72 10.13 5.64 4.58
N MET A 73 10.64 5.50 3.37
CA MET A 73 11.23 4.24 2.93
C MET A 73 12.58 4.03 3.63
N ASN A 74 12.88 2.77 3.89
CA ASN A 74 14.17 2.41 4.45
C ASN A 74 15.27 2.73 3.43
N LYS A 75 16.31 3.46 3.85
CA LYS A 75 17.48 3.79 3.03
C LYS A 75 18.17 2.56 2.45
N ASN A 76 17.99 1.40 3.08
CA ASN A 76 18.45 0.13 2.53
C ASN A 76 17.75 -0.26 1.22
N PHE A 77 16.74 0.45 0.75
CA PHE A 77 16.10 0.24 -0.56
C PHE A 77 16.57 1.26 -1.61
N ALA A 78 17.41 2.22 -1.21
CA ALA A 78 18.01 3.20 -2.10
C ALA A 78 18.89 2.57 -3.19
N GLY A 79 18.91 3.20 -4.35
CA GLY A 79 19.59 2.82 -5.58
C GLY A 79 19.01 1.60 -6.29
N GLY A 80 17.93 1.00 -5.77
CA GLY A 80 17.44 -0.30 -6.21
C GLY A 80 16.06 -0.24 -6.85
N THR A 81 15.78 -1.20 -7.70
CA THR A 81 14.44 -1.48 -8.21
C THR A 81 13.57 -2.00 -7.08
N VAL A 82 12.42 -1.36 -6.88
CA VAL A 82 11.43 -1.77 -5.88
C VAL A 82 10.05 -1.85 -6.51
N ASN A 83 9.39 -2.98 -6.28
CA ASN A 83 8.02 -3.27 -6.69
C ASN A 83 7.10 -3.08 -5.49
N GLY A 84 6.00 -2.35 -5.65
CA GLY A 84 5.06 -2.04 -4.56
C GLY A 84 3.69 -2.68 -4.74
N TRP A 85 3.07 -3.11 -3.64
CA TRP A 85 1.68 -3.55 -3.60
C TRP A 85 0.96 -2.92 -2.42
N MET A 86 -0.32 -2.63 -2.62
CA MET A 86 -1.25 -2.09 -1.63
C MET A 86 -2.42 -3.04 -1.43
N HIS A 87 -2.86 -3.23 -0.20
CA HIS A 87 -4.15 -3.88 0.10
C HIS A 87 -4.78 -3.28 1.35
N TYR A 88 -6.06 -3.54 1.57
CA TYR A 88 -6.77 -3.15 2.78
C TYR A 88 -7.05 -4.35 3.66
N VAL A 89 -7.13 -4.09 4.96
CA VAL A 89 -7.61 -5.02 5.98
C VAL A 89 -8.68 -4.31 6.79
N ASN A 90 -9.80 -4.97 7.07
CA ASN A 90 -10.85 -4.36 7.90
C ASN A 90 -10.39 -4.16 9.35
N LYS A 91 -11.15 -3.38 10.11
CA LYS A 91 -10.87 -3.09 11.52
C LYS A 91 -10.66 -4.33 12.38
N GLU A 92 -11.38 -5.41 12.10
CA GLU A 92 -11.29 -6.68 12.83
C GLU A 92 -10.09 -7.55 12.40
N GLY A 93 -9.39 -7.22 11.32
CA GLY A 93 -8.28 -8.03 10.81
C GLY A 93 -8.69 -9.32 10.09
N THR A 94 -9.98 -9.50 9.82
CA THR A 94 -10.57 -10.75 9.33
C THR A 94 -10.80 -10.77 7.82
N LEU A 95 -10.99 -9.60 7.22
CA LEU A 95 -11.20 -9.42 5.79
C LEU A 95 -10.02 -8.64 5.21
N VAL A 96 -9.62 -9.02 4.01
CA VAL A 96 -8.57 -8.36 3.25
C VAL A 96 -9.13 -7.98 1.87
N SER A 97 -8.50 -7.04 1.16
CA SER A 97 -8.76 -6.78 -0.27
C SER A 97 -7.83 -7.61 -1.16
N THR A 98 -8.13 -7.67 -2.46
CA THR A 98 -7.10 -8.05 -3.43
C THR A 98 -5.99 -7.00 -3.42
N SER A 99 -4.74 -7.40 -3.66
CA SER A 99 -3.63 -6.44 -3.76
C SER A 99 -3.66 -5.66 -5.08
N VAL A 100 -3.44 -4.36 -5.01
CA VAL A 100 -3.22 -3.48 -6.14
C VAL A 100 -1.72 -3.30 -6.33
N TYR A 101 -1.23 -3.52 -7.55
CA TYR A 101 0.16 -3.25 -7.89
C TYR A 101 0.39 -1.75 -8.07
N LEU A 102 1.38 -1.21 -7.36
CA LEU A 102 1.74 0.22 -7.37
C LEU A 102 2.76 0.59 -8.44
N GLY A 103 3.26 -0.40 -9.18
CA GLY A 103 4.31 -0.22 -10.15
C GLY A 103 5.71 -0.49 -9.58
N GLN A 104 6.68 -0.26 -10.46
CA GLN A 104 8.10 -0.44 -10.23
C GLN A 104 8.76 0.95 -10.22
N ASN A 105 9.50 1.26 -9.16
CA ASN A 105 10.25 2.51 -9.05
C ASN A 105 11.71 2.22 -8.64
N ILE A 106 12.62 3.11 -9.03
CA ILE A 106 14.00 3.10 -8.56
C ILE A 106 14.05 4.01 -7.34
N PHE A 107 14.39 3.44 -6.17
CA PHE A 107 14.44 4.17 -4.89
C PHE A 107 15.81 4.76 -4.58
#